data_AF-A0A841C8Z3-F1
#
_entry.id   AF-A0A841C8Z3-F1
#
_cell.length_a   1.000
_cell.length_b   1.000
_cell.length_c   1.000
_cell.angle_alpha   90.00
_cell.angle_beta   90.00
_cell.angle_gamma   90.00
#
_symmetry.space_group_name_H-M   'P 1'
#
loop_
_entity.id
_entity.type
_entity.pdbx_description
1 polymer ?
#
loop_
_entity_poly.entity_id
_entity_poly.type
_entity_poly.pdbx_seq_one_letter_code
_entity_poly.pdbx_strand_id
1 'polypeptide(L)'
;MFESTQNREEILESLNRLEIDLADTYAIIGTMKDFLNDTLTENTQFRLENERLRDRIEELESSTNARKSVDSLQKIYDEGFHVCRTYYGKVLENGENCLLCQEVLS
;
A
#
# COMPACT_ATOMS: atom_id res chain seq x y z
N MET A 1 -44.93 -58.63 -3.54
CA MET A 1 -45.32 -57.61 -2.52
C MET A 1 -44.13 -57.23 -1.64
N PHE A 2 -43.37 -58.19 -1.09
CA PHE A 2 -42.16 -57.96 -0.29
C PHE A 2 -41.03 -57.16 -0.97
N GLU A 3 -40.77 -57.41 -2.26
CA GLU A 3 -39.72 -56.72 -3.04
C GLU A 3 -39.98 -55.22 -3.23
N SER A 4 -41.26 -54.83 -3.36
CA SER A 4 -41.66 -53.43 -3.52
C SER A 4 -41.51 -52.62 -2.23
N THR A 5 -41.65 -53.27 -1.07
CA THR A 5 -41.41 -52.65 0.25
C THR A 5 -39.92 -52.47 0.52
N GLN A 6 -39.07 -53.42 0.10
CA GLN A 6 -37.62 -53.32 0.26
C GLN A 6 -37.03 -52.18 -0.60
N ASN A 7 -37.45 -52.07 -1.86
CA ASN A 7 -36.99 -50.99 -2.75
C ASN A 7 -37.42 -49.60 -2.23
N ARG A 8 -38.57 -49.50 -1.57
CA ARG A 8 -39.02 -48.26 -0.90
C ARG A 8 -38.09 -47.87 0.27
N GLU A 9 -37.65 -48.84 1.07
CA GLU A 9 -36.75 -48.58 2.20
C GLU A 9 -35.36 -48.13 1.73
N GLU A 10 -34.81 -48.75 0.68
CA GLU A 10 -33.52 -48.37 0.08
C GLU A 10 -33.55 -46.94 -0.51
N ILE A 11 -34.67 -46.55 -1.14
CA ILE A 11 -34.87 -45.19 -1.64
C ILE A 11 -34.94 -44.18 -0.49
N LEU A 12 -35.67 -44.49 0.59
CA LEU A 12 -35.76 -43.62 1.76
C LEU A 12 -34.41 -43.43 2.44
N GLU A 13 -33.63 -44.50 2.58
CA GLU A 13 -32.28 -44.42 3.14
C GLU A 13 -31.35 -43.57 2.27
N SER A 14 -31.46 -43.69 0.94
CA SER A 14 -30.69 -42.89 -0.01
C SER A 14 -31.09 -41.41 0.03
N LEU A 15 -32.39 -41.11 0.17
CA LEU A 15 -32.88 -39.73 0.34
C LEU A 15 -32.39 -39.11 1.65
N ASN A 16 -32.42 -39.86 2.75
CA ASN A 16 -31.88 -39.40 4.04
C ASN A 16 -30.37 -39.13 3.96
N ARG A 17 -29.61 -39.98 3.26
CA ARG A 17 -28.18 -39.73 3.01
C ARG A 17 -27.97 -38.43 2.25
N LEU A 18 -28.73 -38.20 1.17
CA LEU A 18 -28.65 -36.96 0.40
C LEU A 18 -29.05 -35.73 1.22
N GLU A 19 -30.02 -35.85 2.12
CA GLU A 19 -30.42 -34.76 3.03
C GLU A 19 -29.26 -34.37 3.96
N ILE A 20 -28.58 -35.36 4.54
CA ILE A 20 -27.41 -35.14 5.39
C ILE A 20 -26.27 -34.52 4.59
N ASP A 21 -25.94 -35.09 3.42
CA ASP A 21 -24.87 -34.57 2.56
C ASP A 21 -25.12 -33.13 2.12
N LEU A 22 -26.39 -32.78 1.85
CA LEU A 22 -26.79 -31.42 1.50
C LEU A 22 -26.63 -30.45 2.69
N ALA A 23 -27.00 -30.90 3.89
CA ALA A 23 -26.82 -30.11 5.12
C ALA A 23 -25.33 -29.85 5.40
N ASP A 24 -24.50 -30.87 5.26
CA ASP A 24 -23.04 -30.77 5.43
C ASP A 24 -22.42 -29.85 4.38
N THR A 25 -22.83 -30.00 3.12
CA THR A 25 -22.38 -29.12 2.03
C THR A 25 -22.78 -27.68 2.28
N TYR A 26 -23.99 -27.43 2.78
CA TYR A 26 -24.46 -26.09 3.14
C TYR A 26 -23.62 -25.48 4.27
N ALA A 27 -23.29 -26.27 5.29
CA ALA A 27 -22.40 -25.82 6.37
C ALA A 27 -21.00 -25.46 5.86
N ILE A 28 -20.43 -26.25 4.95
CA ILE A 28 -19.14 -25.97 4.30
C ILE A 28 -19.19 -24.69 3.49
N ILE A 29 -20.27 -24.44 2.73
CA ILE A 29 -20.43 -23.18 2.00
C ILE A 29 -20.46 -21.98 2.96
N GLY A 30 -21.09 -22.14 4.13
CA GLY A 30 -21.08 -21.14 5.19
C GLY A 30 -19.65 -20.81 5.66
N THR A 31 -18.87 -21.82 6.02
CA THR A 31 -17.48 -21.62 6.48
C THR A 31 -16.58 -21.04 5.41
N MET A 32 -16.75 -21.45 4.15
CA MET A 32 -16.01 -20.87 3.02
C MET A 32 -16.36 -19.41 2.78
N LYS A 33 -17.63 -19.04 2.93
CA LYS A 33 -18.07 -17.65 2.83
C LYS A 33 -17.45 -16.78 3.91
N ASP A 34 -17.41 -17.28 5.15
CA ASP A 34 -16.80 -16.55 6.27
C ASP A 34 -15.30 -16.35 6.03
N PHE A 35 -14.58 -17.41 5.65
CA PHE A 35 -13.17 -17.33 5.28
C PHE A 35 -12.90 -16.32 4.15
N LEU A 36 -13.76 -16.30 3.12
CA LEU A 36 -13.65 -15.36 2.01
C LEU A 36 -13.86 -13.91 2.47
N ASN A 37 -14.83 -13.66 3.34
CA ASN A 37 -15.07 -12.32 3.91
C ASN A 37 -13.89 -11.84 4.74
N ASP A 38 -13.32 -12.72 5.57
CA ASP A 38 -12.15 -12.40 6.39
C ASP A 38 -10.95 -12.06 5.51
N THR A 39 -10.69 -12.90 4.50
CA THR A 39 -9.59 -12.69 3.54
C THR A 39 -9.76 -11.39 2.74
N LEU A 40 -10.98 -11.09 2.29
CA LEU A 40 -11.27 -9.83 1.60
C LEU A 40 -11.04 -8.63 2.51
N THR A 41 -11.47 -8.73 3.77
CA THR A 41 -11.28 -7.66 4.76
C THR A 41 -9.79 -7.43 5.00
N GLU A 42 -9.01 -8.48 5.25
CA GLU A 42 -7.56 -8.39 5.44
C GLU A 42 -6.87 -7.80 4.18
N ASN A 43 -7.28 -8.23 2.98
CA ASN A 43 -6.75 -7.68 1.75
C ASN A 43 -7.02 -6.17 1.61
N THR A 44 -8.22 -5.71 1.94
CA THR A 44 -8.54 -4.27 1.90
C THR A 44 -7.68 -3.49 2.89
N GLN A 45 -7.45 -4.01 4.09
CA GLN A 45 -6.56 -3.38 5.08
C GLN A 45 -5.12 -3.30 4.57
N PHE A 46 -4.59 -4.40 4.01
CA PHE A 46 -3.25 -4.39 3.43
C PHE A 46 -3.12 -3.42 2.26
N ARG A 47 -4.15 -3.28 1.42
CA ARG A 47 -4.13 -2.33 0.31
C ARG A 47 -4.05 -0.88 0.80
N LEU A 48 -4.83 -0.53 1.83
CA LEU A 48 -4.80 0.81 2.45
C LEU A 48 -3.44 1.09 3.10
N GLU A 49 -2.86 0.11 3.79
CA GLU A 49 -1.55 0.29 4.41
C GLU A 49 -0.44 0.41 3.35
N ASN A 50 -0.52 -0.37 2.27
CA ASN A 50 0.44 -0.26 1.17
C ASN A 50 0.39 1.11 0.50
N GLU A 51 -0.80 1.67 0.31
CA GLU A 51 -1.00 3.03 -0.21
C GLU A 51 -0.35 4.07 0.70
N ARG A 52 -0.65 4.03 2.00
CA ARG A 52 -0.03 4.94 2.99
C ARG A 52 1.50 4.85 3.03
N LEU A 53 2.04 3.65 2.93
CA LEU A 53 3.49 3.45 2.90
C LEU A 53 4.11 4.06 1.64
N ARG A 54 3.45 3.96 0.49
CA ARG A 54 3.90 4.60 -0.75
C ARG A 54 3.87 6.12 -0.64
N ASP A 55 2.78 6.68 -0.12
CA ASP A 55 2.67 8.13 0.11
C ASP A 55 3.80 8.62 1.03
N ARG A 56 4.09 7.87 2.10
CA ARG A 56 5.17 8.22 3.03
C ARG A 56 6.55 8.13 2.38
N ILE A 57 6.78 7.15 1.51
CA ILE A 57 8.02 7.05 0.74
C ILE A 57 8.17 8.25 -0.19
N GLU A 58 7.11 8.65 -0.90
CA GLU A 58 7.12 9.81 -1.79
C GLU A 58 7.43 11.12 -1.04
N GLU A 59 6.83 11.32 0.14
CA GLU A 59 7.17 12.45 1.02
C GLU A 59 8.65 12.45 1.43
N LEU A 60 9.20 11.29 1.78
CA LEU A 60 10.61 11.17 2.15
C LEU A 60 11.52 11.40 0.94
N GLU A 61 11.19 10.86 -0.24
CA GLU A 61 11.96 11.08 -1.46
C GLU A 61 11.95 12.55 -1.89
N SER A 62 10.80 13.22 -1.83
CA SER A 62 10.71 14.65 -2.14
C SER A 62 11.54 15.48 -1.15
N SER A 63 11.46 15.19 0.15
CA SER A 63 12.25 15.90 1.17
C SER A 63 13.75 15.63 1.06
N THR A 64 14.16 14.41 0.72
CA THR A 64 15.58 14.06 0.53
C THR A 64 16.14 14.66 -0.74
N ASN A 65 15.37 14.70 -1.83
CA ASN A 65 15.77 15.37 -3.07
C ASN A 65 15.87 16.89 -2.88
N ALA A 66 14.94 17.51 -2.15
CA ALA A 66 15.03 18.91 -1.77
C ALA A 66 16.31 19.19 -0.96
N ARG A 67 16.61 18.38 0.06
CA ARG A 67 17.88 18.50 0.82
C ARG A 67 19.12 18.35 -0.06
N LYS A 68 19.17 17.34 -0.95
CA LYS A 68 20.30 17.16 -1.88
C LYS A 68 20.47 18.34 -2.83
N SER A 69 19.39 18.99 -3.26
CA SER A 69 19.47 20.20 -4.08
C SER A 69 20.04 21.38 -3.29
N VAL A 70 19.61 21.58 -2.04
CA VAL A 70 20.16 22.62 -1.14
C VAL A 70 21.63 22.35 -0.85
N ASP A 71 22.02 21.12 -0.51
CA ASP A 71 23.42 20.74 -0.29
C ASP A 71 24.30 21.01 -1.53
N SER A 72 23.75 20.82 -2.73
CA SER A 72 24.47 21.08 -3.98
C SER A 72 24.66 22.58 -4.22
N LEU A 73 23.65 23.39 -3.94
CA LEU A 73 23.75 24.85 -4.01
C LEU A 73 24.70 25.40 -2.93
N GLN A 74 24.70 24.80 -1.74
CA GLN A 74 25.63 25.16 -0.67
C GLN A 74 27.08 24.98 -1.12
N LYS A 75 27.41 23.88 -1.80
CA LYS A 75 28.77 23.66 -2.35
C LYS A 75 29.19 24.74 -3.34
N ILE A 76 28.30 25.13 -4.26
CA ILE A 76 28.59 26.19 -5.25
C ILE A 76 28.82 27.53 -4.55
N TYR A 77 28.05 27.81 -3.49
CA TYR A 77 28.22 29.00 -2.67
C TYR A 77 29.56 28.99 -1.92
N ASP A 78 29.91 27.86 -1.30
CA ASP A 78 31.18 27.67 -0.58
C ASP A 78 32.40 27.73 -1.51
N GLU A 79 32.24 27.35 -2.78
CA GLU A 79 33.25 27.52 -3.85
C GLU A 79 33.45 28.98 -4.27
N GLY A 80 32.59 29.89 -3.80
CA GLY A 80 32.73 31.32 -4.02
C GLY A 80 31.77 31.91 -5.06
N PHE A 81 30.67 31.23 -5.41
CA PHE A 81 29.75 31.70 -6.45
C PHE A 81 28.35 32.00 -5.90
N HIS A 82 27.67 33.00 -6.47
CA HIS A 82 26.29 33.28 -6.14
C HIS A 82 25.33 32.20 -6.67
N VAL A 83 24.41 31.75 -5.81
CA VAL A 83 23.30 30.83 -6.17
C VAL A 83 21.94 31.51 -6.23
N CYS A 84 21.87 32.82 -5.93
CA CYS A 84 20.64 33.60 -6.02
C CYS A 84 20.31 33.98 -7.46
N ARG A 85 19.00 34.20 -7.74
CA ARG A 85 18.52 34.56 -9.09
C ARG A 85 19.17 35.83 -9.66
N THR A 86 19.55 36.77 -8.81
CA THR A 86 20.05 38.10 -9.21
C THR A 86 21.49 38.07 -9.73
N TYR A 87 22.34 37.21 -9.15
CA TYR A 87 23.79 37.19 -9.43
C TYR A 87 24.31 35.80 -9.78
N TYR A 88 23.42 34.85 -10.11
CA TYR A 88 23.76 33.44 -10.34
C TYR A 88 25.05 33.23 -11.14
N GLY A 89 25.98 32.44 -10.58
CA GLY A 89 27.25 32.06 -11.20
C GLY A 89 28.34 33.15 -11.21
N LYS A 90 28.08 34.35 -10.66
CA LYS A 90 29.13 35.35 -10.44
C LYS A 90 29.95 35.02 -9.20
N VAL A 91 31.21 35.43 -9.19
CA VAL A 91 32.11 35.29 -8.03
C VAL A 91 31.67 36.23 -6.91
N LEU A 92 31.70 35.75 -5.67
CA LEU A 92 31.47 36.55 -4.47
C LEU A 92 32.59 37.61 -4.36
N GLU A 93 32.21 38.88 -4.41
CA GLU A 93 33.16 39.98 -4.23
C GLU A 93 33.60 40.03 -2.75
N ASN A 94 34.91 39.98 -2.51
CA ASN A 94 35.55 40.23 -1.20
C ASN A 94 35.07 39.38 -0.01
N GLY A 95 34.50 38.19 -0.23
CA GLY A 95 34.01 37.33 0.85
C GLY A 95 32.75 37.85 1.56
N GLU A 96 31.99 38.74 0.91
CA GLU A 96 30.73 39.23 1.46
C GLU A 96 29.65 38.14 1.46
N ASN A 97 28.90 38.07 2.56
CA ASN A 97 27.82 37.11 2.74
C ASN A 97 26.55 37.63 2.05
N CYS A 98 26.12 37.00 0.97
CA CYS A 98 24.98 37.46 0.18
C CYS A 98 23.66 37.05 0.85
N LEU A 99 22.90 38.02 1.38
CA LEU A 99 21.59 37.78 2.01
C LEU A 99 20.61 37.01 1.12
N LEU A 100 20.62 37.28 -0.18
CA LEU A 100 19.77 36.57 -1.15
C LEU A 100 20.20 35.10 -1.35
N CYS A 101 21.48 34.78 -1.17
CA CYS A 101 21.94 33.39 -1.21
C CYS A 101 21.57 32.67 0.08
N GLN A 102 21.63 33.34 1.24
CA GLN A 102 21.19 32.77 2.52
C GLN A 102 19.70 32.40 2.51
N GLU A 103 18.85 33.25 1.95
CA GLU A 103 17.41 32.96 1.82
C GLU A 103 17.14 31.72 0.96
N VAL A 104 17.96 31.48 -0.07
CA VAL A 104 17.85 30.30 -0.94
C VAL A 104 18.36 29.02 -0.27
N LEU A 105 19.30 29.14 0.66
CA LEU A 105 19.96 28.02 1.34
C LEU A 105 19.33 27.68 2.71
N SER A 106 18.35 28.48 3.16
CA SER A 106 17.58 28.27 4.40
C SER A 106 16.46 27.26 4.21
#